data_AF-G8ZLB7-F1
#
_entry.id   AF-G8ZLB7-F1
#
_cell.length_a   1.000
_cell.length_b   1.000
_cell.length_c   1.000
_cell.angle_alpha   90.00
_cell.angle_beta   90.00
_cell.angle_gamma   90.00
#
_symmetry.space_group_name_H-M   'P 1'
#
loop_
_entity.id
_entity.type
_entity.pdbx_description
1 polymer ?
#
loop_
_entity_poly.entity_id
_entity_poly.type
_entity_poly.pdbx_seq_one_letter_code
_entity_poly.pdbx_strand_id
1 'polypeptide(L)'
;MRKPPRSLEEWLYYKLMDSQGFHRFVGKVYRKVNNIQDPNYEKASSISESTFKPSSLQMFKAYRMLFWDEIRGIFGLPRKTNKYFKD
;
A
#
# COMPACT_ATOMS: atom_id res chain seq x y z
N MET A 1 -25.35 -6.13 -20.38
CA MET A 1 -25.16 -6.94 -19.17
C MET A 1 -24.10 -8.00 -19.48
N ARG A 2 -22.94 -7.99 -18.80
CA ARG A 2 -21.92 -9.03 -18.99
C ARG A 2 -22.46 -10.35 -18.45
N LYS A 3 -22.19 -11.45 -19.15
CA LYS A 3 -22.61 -12.79 -18.71
C LYS A 3 -21.95 -13.12 -17.37
N PRO A 4 -22.61 -13.89 -16.47
CA PRO A 4 -21.98 -14.34 -15.25
C PRO A 4 -20.71 -15.15 -15.57
N PRO A 5 -19.60 -14.93 -14.84
CA PRO A 5 -18.32 -15.57 -15.13
C PRO A 5 -18.41 -17.08 -14.96
N ARG A 6 -17.81 -17.83 -15.88
CA ARG A 6 -17.84 -19.30 -15.89
C ARG A 6 -16.70 -19.91 -15.07
N SER A 7 -15.65 -19.14 -14.79
CA SER A 7 -14.48 -19.57 -14.00
C SER A 7 -13.92 -18.45 -13.12
N LEU A 8 -13.08 -18.79 -12.14
CA LEU A 8 -12.36 -17.82 -11.31
C LEU A 8 -11.42 -16.92 -12.12
N GLU A 9 -10.83 -17.46 -13.18
CA GLU A 9 -9.97 -16.70 -14.10
C GLU A 9 -10.77 -15.65 -14.86
N GLU A 10 -11.95 -16.02 -15.35
CA GLU A 10 -12.85 -15.10 -16.06
C GLU A 10 -13.39 -14.02 -15.12
N TRP A 11 -13.69 -14.39 -13.87
CA TRP A 11 -14.06 -13.45 -12.81
C TRP A 11 -12.92 -12.46 -12.51
N LEU A 12 -11.69 -12.96 -12.35
CA LEU A 12 -10.52 -12.12 -12.11
C LEU A 12 -10.25 -11.20 -13.30
N TYR A 13 -10.38 -11.71 -14.52
CA TYR A 13 -10.26 -10.94 -15.75
C TYR A 13 -11.24 -9.77 -15.77
N TYR A 14 -12.54 -10.01 -15.52
CA TYR A 14 -13.53 -8.93 -15.45
C TYR A 14 -13.20 -7.93 -14.34
N LYS A 15 -12.78 -8.41 -13.17
CA LYS A 15 -12.40 -7.55 -12.05
C LYS A 15 -11.20 -6.66 -12.37
N LEU A 16 -10.22 -7.17 -13.12
CA LEU A 16 -9.05 -6.41 -13.56
C LEU A 16 -9.43 -5.41 -14.65
N MET A 17 -10.27 -5.81 -15.62
CA MET A 17 -10.75 -4.97 -16.71
C MET A 17 -11.70 -3.85 -16.26
N ASP A 18 -12.33 -3.95 -15.09
CA ASP A 18 -13.14 -2.87 -14.53
C ASP A 18 -12.36 -1.96 -13.56
N SER A 19 -11.16 -2.37 -13.15
CA SER A 19 -10.36 -1.62 -12.19
C SER A 19 -9.57 -0.49 -12.86
N GLN A 20 -9.94 0.76 -12.57
CA GLN A 20 -9.18 1.94 -13.02
C GLN A 20 -7.72 1.91 -12.53
N GLY A 21 -7.47 1.35 -11.34
CA GLY A 21 -6.12 1.20 -10.79
C GLY A 21 -5.26 0.25 -11.61
N PHE A 22 -5.83 -0.85 -12.07
CA PHE A 22 -5.14 -1.81 -12.93
C PHE A 22 -4.73 -1.19 -14.28
N HIS A 23 -5.62 -0.42 -14.90
CA HIS A 23 -5.32 0.30 -16.15
C HIS A 23 -4.18 1.30 -15.97
N ARG A 24 -4.17 2.04 -14.86
CA ARG A 24 -3.06 2.95 -14.53
C ARG A 24 -1.74 2.20 -14.32
N PHE A 25 -1.78 1.03 -13.70
CA PHE A 25 -0.61 0.19 -13.50
C PHE A 25 -0.04 -0.33 -14.83
N VAL A 26 -0.89 -0.94 -15.68
CA VAL A 26 -0.48 -1.41 -17.01
C VAL A 26 0.06 -0.26 -17.85
N GLY A 27 -0.59 0.91 -17.80
CA GLY A 27 -0.10 2.12 -18.47
C GLY A 27 1.30 2.55 -18.00
N LYS A 28 1.57 2.51 -16.69
CA LYS A 28 2.92 2.78 -16.15
C LYS A 28 3.94 1.74 -16.62
N VAL A 29 3.60 0.46 -16.61
CA VAL A 29 4.50 -0.61 -17.07
C VAL A 29 4.80 -0.46 -18.55
N TYR A 30 3.77 -0.25 -19.37
CA TYR A 30 3.91 -0.02 -20.81
C TYR A 30 4.82 1.17 -21.10
N ARG A 31 4.61 2.31 -20.43
CA ARG A 31 5.44 3.50 -20.60
C ARG A 31 6.89 3.27 -20.16
N LYS A 32 7.08 2.57 -19.05
CA LYS A 32 8.42 2.21 -18.54
C LYS A 32 9.19 1.31 -19.51
N VAL A 33 8.54 0.31 -20.09
CA VAL A 33 9.16 -0.60 -21.07
C VAL A 33 9.49 0.15 -22.37
N ASN A 34 8.61 1.05 -22.81
CA ASN A 34 8.79 1.84 -24.03
C ASN A 34 9.60 3.14 -23.82
N ASN A 35 10.16 3.38 -22.63
CA ASN A 35 10.87 4.61 -22.28
C ASN A 35 10.11 5.90 -22.62
N ILE A 36 8.78 5.87 -22.57
CA ILE A 36 7.93 7.05 -22.80
C ILE A 36 7.96 7.87 -21.50
N GLN A 37 8.58 9.05 -21.55
CA GLN A 37 8.64 9.94 -20.40
C GLN A 37 7.25 10.47 -20.07
N ASP A 38 6.85 10.32 -18.81
CA ASP A 38 5.55 10.75 -18.32
C ASP A 38 5.57 12.28 -18.07
N PRO A 39 4.76 13.09 -18.75
CA PRO A 39 4.77 14.56 -18.61
C PRO A 39 4.31 15.03 -17.23
N ASN A 40 3.82 14.12 -16.37
CA ASN A 40 3.27 14.43 -15.05
C ASN A 40 4.24 14.12 -13.90
N TYR A 41 5.48 13.70 -14.19
CA TYR A 41 6.47 13.37 -13.16
C TYR A 41 7.11 14.60 -12.50
N GLU A 42 7.02 15.79 -13.12
CA GLU A 42 7.71 16.99 -12.64
C GLU A 42 6.99 17.77 -11.52
N LYS A 43 5.78 17.37 -11.11
CA LYS A 43 4.95 18.19 -10.21
C LYS A 43 4.97 17.82 -8.73
N ALA A 44 5.88 16.96 -8.28
CA ALA A 44 5.86 16.40 -6.93
C ALA A 44 7.03 16.82 -6.01
N SER A 45 7.78 17.88 -6.33
CA SER A 45 8.89 18.34 -5.49
C SER A 45 8.70 19.77 -4.98
N SER A 46 7.67 19.99 -4.15
CA SER A 46 7.56 21.19 -3.33
C SER A 46 6.75 20.92 -2.06
N ILE A 47 7.26 20.05 -1.18
CA ILE A 47 6.65 19.86 0.15
C ILE A 47 7.71 20.02 1.23
N SER A 48 7.83 21.27 1.68
CA SER A 48 8.02 21.75 3.05
C SER A 48 9.03 21.01 3.94
N GLU A 49 10.11 21.73 4.24
CA GLU A 49 10.99 21.50 5.38
C GLU A 49 10.19 21.32 6.69
N SER A 50 10.56 20.30 7.49
CA SER A 50 10.28 20.16 8.94
C SER A 50 8.97 19.53 9.47
N THR A 51 8.25 18.68 8.74
CA THR A 51 7.31 17.75 9.40
C THR A 51 7.57 16.33 8.93
N PHE A 52 8.08 15.48 9.82
CA PHE A 52 8.27 14.06 9.52
C PHE A 52 6.92 13.43 9.11
N LYS A 53 6.75 13.18 7.82
CA LYS A 53 5.59 12.46 7.28
C LYS A 53 5.98 11.00 7.14
N PRO A 54 5.47 10.10 8.00
CA PRO A 54 5.80 8.69 7.88
C PRO A 54 5.30 8.14 6.53
N SER A 55 6.14 7.35 5.88
CA SER A 55 5.75 6.59 4.69
C SER A 55 4.65 5.57 5.03
N SER A 56 3.81 5.19 4.06
CA SER A 56 2.80 4.15 4.24
C SER A 56 3.38 2.84 4.77
N LEU A 57 4.60 2.49 4.34
CA LEU A 57 5.33 1.33 4.84
C LEU A 57 5.74 1.48 6.32
N GLN A 58 6.15 2.69 6.72
CA GLN A 58 6.51 2.99 8.10
C GLN A 58 5.27 2.93 9.00
N MET A 59 4.14 3.47 8.52
CA MET A 59 2.86 3.42 9.23
C MET A 59 2.35 1.98 9.38
N PHE A 60 2.44 1.17 8.34
CA PHE A 60 2.09 -0.26 8.39
C PHE A 60 2.98 -1.03 9.38
N LYS A 61 4.30 -0.75 9.37
CA LYS A 61 5.24 -1.38 10.30
C LYS A 61 4.93 -1.01 11.76
N ALA A 62 4.62 0.27 12.02
CA ALA A 62 4.23 0.74 13.34
C ALA A 62 2.91 0.08 13.81
N TYR A 63 1.89 0.05 12.94
CA TYR A 63 0.64 -0.63 13.22
C TYR A 63 0.83 -2.11 13.56
N ARG A 64 1.58 -2.84 12.72
CA ARG A 64 1.87 -4.27 12.96
C ARG A 64 2.61 -4.47 14.28
N MET A 65 3.56 -3.61 14.61
CA MET A 65 4.31 -3.70 15.87
C MET A 65 3.39 -3.53 17.09
N LEU A 66 2.51 -2.52 17.08
CA LEU A 66 1.53 -2.27 18.15
C LEU A 66 0.55 -3.44 18.29
N PHE A 67 0.00 -3.92 17.17
CA PHE A 67 -0.95 -5.04 17.15
C PHE A 67 -0.38 -6.30 17.81
N TRP A 68 0.85 -6.69 17.46
CA TRP A 68 1.50 -7.84 18.08
C TRP A 68 1.80 -7.64 19.57
N ASP A 69 1.98 -6.39 20.00
CA ASP A 69 2.23 -6.08 21.40
C ASP A 69 0.95 -6.14 22.24
N GLU A 70 -0.18 -5.67 21.69
CA GLU A 70 -1.49 -5.82 22.31
C GLU A 70 -1.90 -7.29 22.44
N ILE A 71 -1.71 -8.07 21.38
CA ILE A 71 -1.93 -9.53 21.41
C ILE A 71 -1.12 -10.16 22.54
N ARG A 72 0.18 -9.85 22.64
CA ARG A 72 0.99 -10.37 23.75
C ARG A 72 0.44 -9.99 25.12
N GLY A 73 -0.03 -8.76 25.28
CA GLY A 73 -0.68 -8.31 26.51
C GLY A 73 -1.95 -9.11 26.84
N ILE A 74 -2.77 -9.45 25.85
CA ILE A 74 -3.97 -10.29 26.04
C ILE A 74 -3.58 -11.70 26.51
N PHE A 75 -2.51 -12.25 25.97
CA PHE A 75 -1.99 -13.57 26.35
C PHE A 75 -1.09 -13.55 27.61
N GLY A 76 -1.05 -12.44 28.36
CA GLY A 76 -0.25 -12.33 29.59
C GLY A 76 1.27 -12.29 29.38
N LEU A 77 1.73 -12.15 28.14
CA LEU A 77 3.14 -12.02 27.79
C LEU A 77 3.60 -10.57 27.97
N PRO A 78 4.86 -10.33 28.39
CA PRO A 78 5.37 -8.99 28.59
C PRO A 78 5.39 -8.20 27.28
N ARG A 79 4.77 -7.02 27.30
CA ARG A 79 4.79 -6.06 26.20
C ARG A 79 6.22 -5.58 25.94
N LYS A 80 6.64 -5.64 24.67
CA LYS A 80 7.96 -5.17 24.24
C LYS A 80 8.03 -3.65 24.19
N THR A 81 6.91 -2.96 24.04
CA THR A 81 6.87 -1.48 24.04
C THR A 81 7.26 -0.86 25.38
N ASN A 82 7.04 -1.54 26.51
CA ASN A 82 7.47 -1.08 27.84
C ASN A 82 8.97 -0.82 27.97
N LYS A 83 9.80 -1.37 27.07
CA LYS A 83 11.25 -1.08 27.04
C LYS A 83 11.56 0.31 26.47
N TYR A 84 10.68 0.86 25.64
CA TYR A 84 10.89 2.08 24.88
C TYR A 84 10.18 3.31 25.47
N PHE A 85 9.22 3.10 26.37
CA PHE A 85 8.45 4.16 27.06
C PHE A 85 8.68 4.16 28.57
N LYS A 86 9.89 3.79 29.03
CA LYS A 86 10.28 4.02 30.42
C LYS A 86 10.55 5.51 30.61
N ASP A 87 9.67 6.19 31.33
CA ASP A 87 9.96 7.48 31.98
C ASP A 87 11.03 7.31 33.08
#